data_AF-A0A0N1FLC1-F1
#
_entry.id   AF-A0A0N1FLC1-F1
#
_cell.length_a   1.000
_cell.length_b   1.000
_cell.length_c   1.000
_cell.angle_alpha   90.00
_cell.angle_beta   90.00
_cell.angle_gamma   90.00
#
_symmetry.space_group_name_H-M   'P 1'
#
loop_
_entity.id
_entity.type
_entity.pdbx_description
1 polymer ?
#
loop_
_entity_poly.entity_id
_entity_poly.type
_entity_poly.pdbx_seq_one_letter_code
_entity_poly.pdbx_strand_id
1 'polypeptide(L)'
;MFTYHDKNTAPAASVPFIDGAQAMFGFVPNLHKILAESPAAHEAYSTLYKLATEKTNLTPVEVQVVMMTSNYHNRCHYCMAGHSMIMTMLKAPQDVIAALR
;
A
#
# COMPACT_ATOMS: atom_id res chain seq x y z
N MET A 1 20.68 1.12 5.61
CA MET A 1 19.41 1.25 6.36
C MET A 1 18.59 2.35 5.68
N PHE A 2 17.29 2.16 5.48
CA PHE A 2 16.44 3.21 4.90
C PHE A 2 16.01 4.22 5.96
N THR A 3 15.85 5.49 5.58
CA THR A 3 15.29 6.54 6.42
C THR A 3 13.77 6.47 6.39
N TYR A 4 13.13 6.65 7.55
CA TYR A 4 11.69 6.82 7.64
C TYR A 4 11.36 8.30 7.73
N HIS A 5 10.88 8.88 6.63
CA HIS A 5 10.48 10.28 6.63
C HIS A 5 9.07 10.45 7.18
N ASP A 6 8.85 11.64 7.72
CA ASP A 6 7.56 12.24 8.01
C ASP A 6 7.42 13.56 7.23
N LYS A 7 6.32 14.29 7.42
CA LYS A 7 6.08 15.57 6.74
C LYS A 7 7.13 16.65 7.03
N ASN A 8 7.92 16.51 8.10
CA ASN A 8 8.93 17.49 8.50
C ASN A 8 10.32 17.13 7.96
N THR A 9 10.55 15.86 7.65
CA THR A 9 11.86 15.32 7.22
C THR A 9 11.89 14.89 5.76
N ALA A 10 10.74 14.76 5.10
CA ALA A 10 10.67 14.49 3.67
C ALA A 10 10.95 15.75 2.83
N PRO A 11 11.44 15.60 1.59
CA PRO A 11 11.37 16.67 0.60
C PRO A 11 9.95 17.24 0.51
N ALA A 12 9.83 18.56 0.33
CA ALA A 12 8.54 19.24 0.33
C ALA A 12 7.54 18.66 -0.69
N ALA A 13 8.03 18.22 -1.86
CA ALA A 13 7.23 17.59 -2.90
C ALA A 13 6.67 16.20 -2.54
N SER A 14 7.22 15.53 -1.52
CA SER A 14 6.72 14.24 -1.03
C SER A 14 5.62 14.38 0.02
N VAL A 15 5.49 15.54 0.67
CA VAL A 15 4.52 15.78 1.75
C VAL A 15 3.08 15.46 1.33
N PRO A 16 2.59 15.87 0.15
CA PRO A 16 1.23 15.53 -0.27
C PRO A 16 0.96 14.02 -0.35
N PHE A 17 1.97 13.21 -0.69
CA PHE A 17 1.82 11.76 -0.77
C PHE A 17 1.85 11.09 0.62
N ILE A 18 2.55 11.68 1.58
CA ILE A 18 2.49 11.27 3.00
C ILE A 18 1.09 11.54 3.54
N ASP A 19 0.57 12.75 3.32
CA ASP A 19 -0.77 13.14 3.78
C ASP A 19 -1.86 12.28 3.12
N GLY A 20 -1.71 11.96 1.82
CA GLY A 20 -2.60 11.05 1.12
C GLY A 20 -2.60 9.62 1.71
N ALA A 21 -1.44 9.08 2.07
CA ALA A 21 -1.35 7.79 2.73
C ALA A 21 -2.01 7.82 4.12
N GLN A 22 -1.77 8.87 4.91
CA GLN A 22 -2.41 9.08 6.21
C GLN A 22 -3.94 9.15 6.10
N ALA A 23 -4.46 9.86 5.10
CA ALA A 23 -5.90 9.98 4.87
C ALA A 23 -6.53 8.64 4.43
N MET A 24 -5.83 7.86 3.60
CA MET A 24 -6.34 6.59 3.08
C MET A 24 -6.34 5.48 4.14
N PHE A 25 -5.28 5.38 4.94
CA PHE A 25 -5.07 4.23 5.84
C PHE A 25 -5.28 4.57 7.32
N GLY A 26 -5.41 5.85 7.69
CA GLY A 26 -5.45 6.30 9.09
C GLY A 26 -4.08 6.32 9.77
N PHE A 27 -3.02 5.92 9.07
CA PHE A 27 -1.62 6.02 9.46
C PHE A 27 -0.75 6.06 8.19
N VAL A 28 0.53 6.43 8.30
CA VAL A 28 1.48 6.34 7.17
C VAL A 28 2.23 4.99 7.23
N PRO A 29 2.03 4.06 6.28
CA PRO A 29 2.79 2.81 6.25
C PRO A 29 4.28 3.06 6.05
N ASN A 30 5.13 2.20 6.62
CA ASN A 30 6.59 2.36 6.57
C ASN A 30 7.14 2.42 5.13
N LEU A 31 6.53 1.70 4.19
CA LEU A 31 6.88 1.79 2.77
C LEU A 31 6.71 3.22 2.22
N HIS A 32 5.59 3.89 2.55
CA HIS A 32 5.37 5.28 2.14
C HIS A 32 6.36 6.23 2.81
N LYS A 33 6.73 5.99 4.07
CA LYS A 33 7.77 6.77 4.77
C LYS A 33 9.14 6.63 4.11
N ILE A 34 9.48 5.45 3.58
CA ILE A 34 10.74 5.23 2.85
C ILE A 34 10.67 5.87 1.46
N LEU A 35 9.58 5.64 0.72
CA LEU A 35 9.42 6.19 -0.63
C LEU A 35 9.43 7.72 -0.64
N ALA A 36 9.02 8.36 0.46
CA ALA A 36 9.02 9.81 0.59
C ALA A 36 10.40 10.46 0.42
N GLU A 37 11.51 9.73 0.56
CA GLU A 37 12.86 10.21 0.19
C GLU A 37 12.91 10.68 -1.30
N SER A 38 12.12 10.04 -2.18
CA SER A 38 12.04 10.38 -3.60
C SER A 38 10.60 10.69 -4.02
N PRO A 39 10.25 11.98 -4.26
CA PRO A 39 8.91 12.37 -4.69
C PRO A 39 8.42 11.58 -5.91
N ALA A 40 9.31 11.38 -6.90
CA ALA A 40 8.98 10.64 -8.11
C ALA A 40 8.65 9.16 -7.85
N ALA A 41 9.39 8.50 -6.94
CA ALA A 41 9.12 7.11 -6.59
C ALA A 41 7.80 6.96 -5.82
N HIS A 42 7.53 7.89 -4.89
CA HIS A 42 6.28 7.89 -4.12
C HIS A 42 5.07 8.18 -5.02
N GLU A 43 5.21 9.13 -5.95
CA GLU A 43 4.18 9.44 -6.96
C GLU A 43 3.87 8.24 -7.84
N ALA A 44 4.91 7.61 -8.42
CA ALA A 44 4.75 6.46 -9.29
C ALA A 44 4.04 5.30 -8.57
N TYR A 45 4.48 5.00 -7.34
CA TYR A 45 3.88 3.94 -6.52
C TYR A 45 2.41 4.21 -6.21
N SER A 46 2.10 5.43 -5.74
CA SER A 46 0.73 5.81 -5.36
C SER A 46 -0.20 5.84 -6.58
N THR A 47 0.30 6.34 -7.70
CA THR A 47 -0.45 6.38 -8.97
C THR A 47 -0.75 4.99 -9.48
N LEU A 48 0.23 4.08 -9.48
CA LEU A 48 0.02 2.71 -9.92
C LEU A 48 -1.03 2.00 -9.07
N TYR A 49 -0.95 2.14 -7.74
CA TYR A 49 -1.94 1.56 -6.83
C TYR A 49 -3.35 2.10 -7.13
N LYS A 50 -3.48 3.42 -7.27
CA LYS A 50 -4.75 4.08 -7.61
C LYS A 50 -5.33 3.58 -8.94
N LEU A 51 -4.50 3.47 -9.97
CA LEU A 51 -4.91 2.96 -11.28
C LEU A 51 -5.42 1.53 -11.18
N ALA A 52 -4.70 0.66 -10.44
CA ALA A 52 -5.12 -0.72 -10.23
C ALA A 52 -6.48 -0.81 -9.54
N THR A 53 -6.73 0.01 -8.52
CA THR A 53 -7.97 -0.05 -7.72
C THR A 53 -9.15 0.70 -8.34
N GLU A 54 -8.93 1.71 -9.17
CA GLU A 54 -10.00 2.59 -9.68
C GLU A 54 -10.27 2.47 -11.18
N LYS A 55 -9.30 1.97 -11.97
CA LYS A 55 -9.36 2.01 -13.44
C LYS A 55 -9.37 0.63 -14.11
N THR A 56 -9.27 -0.45 -13.33
CA THR A 56 -9.41 -1.80 -13.85
C THR A 56 -10.85 -2.30 -13.67
N ASN A 57 -11.19 -3.42 -14.32
CA ASN A 57 -12.49 -4.07 -14.13
C ASN A 57 -12.55 -4.98 -12.90
N LEU A 58 -11.48 -5.00 -12.08
CA LEU A 58 -11.43 -5.77 -10.85
C LEU A 58 -12.06 -4.96 -9.72
N THR A 59 -12.82 -5.62 -8.87
CA THR A 59 -13.25 -5.06 -7.59
C THR A 59 -12.03 -4.81 -6.70
N PRO A 60 -12.13 -3.91 -5.69
CA PRO A 60 -11.04 -3.68 -4.75
C PRO A 60 -10.55 -4.96 -4.06
N VAL A 61 -11.45 -5.90 -3.75
CA VAL A 61 -11.09 -7.18 -3.16
C VAL A 61 -10.32 -8.06 -4.15
N GLU A 62 -10.75 -8.15 -5.41
CA GLU A 62 -10.04 -8.91 -6.44
C GLU A 62 -8.64 -8.37 -6.72
N VAL A 63 -8.45 -7.03 -6.69
CA VAL A 63 -7.11 -6.43 -6.75
C VAL A 63 -6.23 -6.93 -5.61
N GLN A 64 -6.77 -7.01 -4.38
CA GLN A 64 -6.01 -7.52 -3.25
C GLN A 64 -5.72 -9.03 -3.35
N VAL A 65 -6.61 -9.84 -3.94
CA VAL A 65 -6.35 -11.26 -4.22
C VAL A 65 -5.14 -11.42 -5.12
N VAL A 66 -5.04 -10.62 -6.19
CA VAL A 66 -3.87 -10.62 -7.09
C VAL A 66 -2.60 -10.23 -6.35
N MET A 67 -2.66 -9.15 -5.55
CA MET A 67 -1.50 -8.67 -4.78
C MET A 67 -1.05 -9.68 -3.72
N MET A 68 -1.98 -10.26 -2.94
CA MET A 68 -1.71 -11.30 -1.95
C MET A 68 -1.08 -12.54 -2.57
N THR A 69 -1.58 -12.98 -3.73
CA THR A 69 -1.00 -14.11 -4.47
C THR A 69 0.46 -13.84 -4.84
N SER A 70 0.75 -12.65 -5.36
CA SER A 70 2.14 -12.23 -5.65
C SER A 70 3.00 -12.15 -4.38
N ASN A 71 2.45 -11.60 -3.30
CA ASN A 71 3.16 -11.46 -2.02
C ASN A 71 3.53 -12.81 -1.40
N TYR A 72 2.60 -13.78 -1.45
CA TYR A 72 2.83 -15.14 -0.98
C TYR A 72 3.93 -15.81 -1.80
N HIS A 73 3.81 -15.77 -3.14
CA HIS A 73 4.80 -16.35 -4.05
C HIS A 73 6.21 -15.78 -3.80
N ASN A 74 6.30 -14.46 -3.56
CA ASN A 74 7.56 -13.77 -3.29
C ASN A 74 7.99 -13.83 -1.81
N ARG A 75 7.25 -14.53 -0.94
CA ARG A 75 7.53 -14.65 0.51
C ARG A 75 7.70 -13.28 1.19
N CYS A 76 6.95 -12.27 0.72
CA CYS A 76 7.03 -10.91 1.26
C CYS A 76 6.22 -10.78 2.55
N HIS A 77 6.85 -11.02 3.71
CA HIS A 77 6.17 -10.94 5.01
C HIS A 77 5.54 -9.55 5.30
N TYR A 78 6.22 -8.46 4.93
CA TYR A 78 5.69 -7.10 5.09
C TYR A 78 4.42 -6.88 4.25
N CYS A 79 4.48 -7.27 2.98
CA CYS A 79 3.37 -7.13 2.05
C CYS A 79 2.19 -8.02 2.47
N MET A 80 2.45 -9.27 2.87
CA MET A 80 1.42 -10.18 3.36
C MET A 80 0.64 -9.58 4.54
N ALA A 81 1.32 -8.99 5.51
CA ALA A 81 0.67 -8.31 6.63
C ALA A 81 -0.12 -7.07 6.18
N GLY A 82 0.50 -6.20 5.37
CA GLY A 82 -0.14 -4.96 4.89
C GLY A 82 -1.39 -5.21 4.07
N HIS A 83 -1.34 -6.14 3.11
CA HIS A 83 -2.48 -6.45 2.24
C HIS A 83 -3.57 -7.24 2.97
N SER A 84 -3.23 -8.07 3.99
CA SER A 84 -4.25 -8.66 4.87
C SER A 84 -5.06 -7.61 5.64
N MET A 85 -4.38 -6.54 6.10
CA MET A 85 -5.03 -5.42 6.77
C MET A 85 -5.95 -4.66 5.80
N ILE A 86 -5.48 -4.36 4.57
CA ILE A 86 -6.31 -3.70 3.55
C ILE A 86 -7.55 -4.54 3.21
N MET A 87 -7.39 -5.86 3.01
CA MET A 87 -8.52 -6.76 2.78
C MET A 87 -9.54 -6.74 3.93
N THR A 88 -9.07 -6.63 5.17
CA THR A 88 -9.94 -6.48 6.35
C THR A 88 -10.69 -5.15 6.33
N MET A 89 -10.03 -4.04 5.96
CA MET A 89 -10.69 -2.73 5.78
C MET A 89 -11.77 -2.78 4.69
N LEU A 90 -11.52 -3.53 3.61
CA LEU A 90 -12.46 -3.76 2.52
C LEU A 90 -13.58 -4.75 2.89
N LYS A 91 -13.59 -5.28 4.13
CA LYS A 91 -14.56 -6.27 4.61
C LYS A 91 -14.57 -7.56 3.76
N ALA A 92 -13.41 -7.96 3.25
CA ALA A 92 -13.27 -9.25 2.59
C ALA A 92 -13.59 -10.40 3.58
N PRO A 93 -14.18 -11.52 3.10
CA PRO A 93 -14.44 -12.68 3.94
C PRO A 93 -13.16 -13.20 4.60
N GLN A 94 -13.24 -13.55 5.90
CA GLN A 94 -12.06 -13.96 6.67
C GLN A 94 -11.45 -15.27 6.20
N ASP A 95 -12.27 -16.19 5.70
CA ASP A 95 -11.84 -17.44 5.07
C ASP A 95 -11.02 -17.18 3.80
N VAL A 96 -11.39 -16.16 3.00
CA VAL A 96 -10.59 -15.75 1.83
C VAL A 96 -9.23 -15.18 2.25
N ILE A 97 -9.18 -14.32 3.27
CA ILE A 97 -7.91 -13.78 3.77
C ILE A 97 -7.02 -14.92 4.30
N ALA A 98 -7.60 -15.86 5.06
CA ALA A 98 -6.88 -16.99 5.61
C ALA A 98 -6.34 -17.93 4.52
N ALA A 99 -7.11 -18.20 3.47
CA ALA A 99 -6.70 -19.09 2.38
C ALA A 99 -5.55 -18.54 1.53
N LEU A 100 -5.37 -17.21 1.48
CA LEU A 100 -4.31 -16.56 0.72
C LEU A 100 -2.99 -16.43 1.50
N ARG A 101 -2.98 -16.71 2.81
CA ARG A 101 -1.81 -16.56 3.69
C ARG A 101 -1.00 -17.85 3.81
#